data_AF-A0A955JNQ7-F1
#
_entry.id   AF-A0A955JNQ7-F1
#
_cell.length_a   1.000
_cell.length_b   1.000
_cell.length_c   1.000
_cell.angle_alpha   90.00
_cell.angle_beta   90.00
_cell.angle_gamma   90.00
#
_symmetry.space_group_name_H-M   'P 1'
#
loop_
_entity.id
_entity.type
_entity.pdbx_description
1 polymer ?
#
loop_
_entity_poly.entity_id
_entity_poly.type
_entity_poly.pdbx_seq_one_letter_code
_entity_poly.pdbx_strand_id
1 'polypeptide(L)'
;MQNAPVRTVFDVITDFLASEPTPQAVLAYHLPDDLQARVDELVERNGEGQLTFDEQQELYDFLRADDMMALLKAKTKLRLRNSDK
;
A
#
# COMPACT_ATOMS: atom_id res chain seq x y z
N MET A 1 -20.15 7.94 -14.97
CA MET A 1 -19.58 6.58 -14.97
C MET A 1 -18.18 6.74 -14.42
N GLN A 2 -17.97 6.45 -13.14
CA GLN A 2 -16.67 6.63 -12.48
C GLN A 2 -15.81 5.41 -12.84
N ASN A 3 -14.63 5.68 -13.40
CA ASN A 3 -13.62 4.66 -13.72
C ASN A 3 -13.16 4.04 -12.40
N ALA A 4 -13.51 2.78 -12.14
CA ALA A 4 -12.77 1.99 -11.16
C ALA A 4 -11.28 2.02 -11.56
N PRO A 5 -10.34 2.20 -10.61
CA PRO A 5 -8.92 2.23 -10.94
C PRO A 5 -8.55 0.92 -11.65
N VAL A 6 -7.88 1.04 -12.81
CA VAL A 6 -7.42 -0.11 -13.62
C VAL A 6 -6.44 -0.99 -12.83
N ARG A 7 -5.87 -0.45 -11.74
CA ARG A 7 -4.90 -1.10 -10.84
C ARG A 7 -5.10 -0.57 -9.43
N THR A 8 -5.38 -1.46 -8.47
CA THR A 8 -5.58 -1.10 -7.06
C THR A 8 -4.29 -1.22 -6.26
N VAL A 9 -4.25 -0.65 -5.05
CA VAL A 9 -3.14 -0.85 -4.10
C VAL A 9 -2.90 -2.33 -3.78
N PHE A 10 -3.99 -3.12 -3.72
CA PHE A 10 -3.87 -4.55 -3.46
C PHE A 10 -3.23 -5.29 -4.63
N ASP A 11 -3.61 -4.97 -5.87
CA ASP A 11 -2.99 -5.60 -7.05
C ASP A 11 -1.47 -5.42 -7.03
N VAL A 12 -0.99 -4.19 -6.77
CA VAL A 12 0.45 -3.89 -6.72
C VAL A 12 1.16 -4.65 -5.61
N ILE A 13 0.57 -4.69 -4.42
CA ILE A 13 1.19 -5.37 -3.28
C ILE A 13 1.19 -6.88 -3.52
N THR A 14 0.11 -7.46 -4.05
CA THR A 14 0.04 -8.89 -4.33
C THR A 14 0.99 -9.29 -5.45
N ASP A 15 1.12 -8.48 -6.51
CA ASP A 15 2.10 -8.71 -7.58
C ASP A 15 3.53 -8.66 -7.03
N PHE A 16 3.82 -7.67 -6.19
CA PHE A 16 5.11 -7.56 -5.51
C PHE A 16 5.41 -8.80 -4.67
N LEU A 17 4.47 -9.28 -3.87
CA LEU A 17 4.68 -10.46 -3.03
C LEU A 17 4.77 -11.75 -3.84
N ALA A 18 4.00 -11.88 -4.92
CA ALA A 18 4.04 -13.01 -5.84
C ALA A 18 5.37 -13.09 -6.61
N SER A 19 6.10 -11.98 -6.72
CA SER A 19 7.46 -11.97 -7.29
C SER A 19 8.56 -12.56 -6.40
N GLU A 20 8.18 -13.10 -5.23
CA GLU A 20 9.10 -13.66 -4.22
C GLU A 20 10.22 -12.67 -3.80
N PRO A 21 9.85 -11.47 -3.29
CA PRO A 21 10.83 -10.43 -3.02
C PRO A 21 11.75 -10.84 -1.87
N THR A 22 13.01 -10.40 -1.96
CA THR A 22 13.97 -10.60 -0.86
C THR A 22 13.51 -9.87 0.40
N PRO A 23 13.93 -10.30 1.60
CA PRO A 23 13.66 -9.57 2.85
C PRO A 23 14.06 -8.09 2.77
N GLN A 24 15.17 -7.77 2.11
CA GLN A 24 15.64 -6.41 1.91
C GLN A 24 14.71 -5.62 0.98
N ALA A 25 14.23 -6.24 -0.10
CA ALA A 25 13.25 -5.62 -1.00
C ALA A 25 11.93 -5.34 -0.27
N VAL A 26 11.45 -6.24 0.57
CA VAL A 26 10.25 -6.02 1.40
C VAL A 26 10.42 -4.83 2.34
N LEU A 27 11.60 -4.68 2.96
CA LEU A 27 11.90 -3.54 3.84
C LEU A 27 12.00 -2.22 3.08
N ALA A 28 12.53 -2.25 1.85
CA ALA A 28 12.70 -1.09 0.98
C ALA A 28 11.45 -0.74 0.15
N TYR A 29 10.42 -1.59 0.18
CA TYR A 29 9.21 -1.39 -0.61
C TYR A 29 8.56 -0.03 -0.29
N HIS A 30 8.19 0.67 -1.34
CA HIS A 30 7.36 1.86 -1.33
C HIS A 30 6.28 1.71 -2.39
N LEU A 31 5.17 2.40 -2.18
CA LEU A 31 4.09 2.45 -3.15
C LEU A 31 4.60 3.08 -4.46
N PRO A 32 4.19 2.60 -5.65
CA PRO A 32 4.50 3.24 -6.91
C PRO A 32 4.02 4.70 -6.96
N ASP A 33 4.75 5.55 -7.67
CA ASP A 33 4.50 7.01 -7.71
C ASP A 33 3.07 7.38 -8.13
N ASP A 34 2.46 6.62 -9.04
CA ASP A 34 1.08 6.84 -9.50
C ASP A 34 0.06 6.61 -8.38
N LEU A 35 0.25 5.55 -7.60
CA LEU A 35 -0.61 5.25 -6.47
C LEU A 35 -0.31 6.13 -5.26
N GLN A 36 0.94 6.57 -5.08
CA GLN A 36 1.29 7.58 -4.08
C GLN A 36 0.61 8.91 -4.37
N ALA A 37 0.67 9.38 -5.62
CA ALA A 37 -0.04 10.59 -6.04
C ALA A 37 -1.57 10.46 -5.85
N ARG A 38 -2.13 9.27 -6.10
CA ARG A 38 -3.56 9.02 -5.91
C ARG A 38 -3.98 9.08 -4.45
N VAL A 39 -3.24 8.44 -3.54
CA VAL A 39 -3.57 8.51 -2.11
C VAL A 39 -3.40 9.93 -1.56
N ASP A 40 -2.40 10.68 -2.04
CA ASP A 40 -2.20 12.08 -1.66
C ASP A 40 -3.40 12.96 -2.08
N GLU A 41 -3.90 12.80 -3.31
CA GLU A 41 -5.11 13.47 -3.81
C GLU A 41 -6.35 13.12 -2.96
N LEU A 42 -6.53 11.83 -2.64
CA LEU A 42 -7.65 11.38 -1.82
C LEU A 42 -7.59 11.95 -0.41
N VAL A 43 -6.42 12.03 0.20
CA VAL A 43 -6.23 12.61 1.54
C VAL A 43 -6.54 14.11 1.54
N GLU A 44 -6.07 14.85 0.53
CA GLU A 44 -6.38 16.28 0.36
C GLU A 44 -7.89 16.50 0.26
N ARG A 45 -8.55 15.79 -0.65
CA ARG A 45 -10.00 15.91 -0.88
C ARG A 45 -10.85 15.38 0.28
N ASN A 46 -10.35 14.41 1.05
CA ASN A 46 -10.98 13.97 2.29
C ASN A 46 -11.01 15.09 3.34
N GLY A 47 -9.93 15.86 3.45
CA GLY A 47 -9.86 17.03 4.33
C GLY A 47 -10.91 18.10 3.99
N GLU A 48 -11.29 18.19 2.72
CA GLU A 48 -12.33 19.10 2.22
C GLU A 48 -13.75 18.51 2.25
N GLY A 49 -13.90 17.24 2.64
CA GLY A 49 -15.19 16.53 2.65
C GLY A 49 -15.75 16.25 1.25
N GLN A 50 -14.90 16.16 0.24
CA GLN A 50 -15.26 16.06 -1.18
C GLN A 50 -15.11 14.65 -1.79
N LEU A 51 -14.89 13.64 -0.95
CA LEU A 51 -14.81 12.26 -1.44
C LEU A 51 -16.20 11.70 -1.75
N THR A 52 -16.31 11.02 -2.88
CA THR A 52 -17.43 10.11 -3.13
C THR A 52 -17.33 8.88 -2.22
N PHE A 53 -18.40 8.09 -2.15
CA PHE A 53 -18.39 6.82 -1.42
C PHE A 53 -17.30 5.87 -1.94
N ASP A 54 -17.14 5.76 -3.25
CA ASP A 54 -16.15 4.89 -3.87
C ASP A 54 -14.72 5.36 -3.57
N GLU A 55 -14.49 6.66 -3.60
CA GLU A 55 -13.18 7.25 -3.24
C GLU A 55 -12.88 7.11 -1.75
N GLN A 56 -13.90 7.14 -0.90
CA GLN A 56 -13.73 6.87 0.52
C GLN A 56 -13.35 5.39 0.75
N GLN A 57 -13.96 4.46 0.01
CA GLN A 57 -13.55 3.05 0.04
C GLN A 57 -12.11 2.87 -0.48
N GLU A 58 -11.75 3.55 -1.57
CA GLU A 58 -10.39 3.53 -2.10
C GLU A 58 -9.36 4.03 -1.06
N LEU A 59 -9.67 5.13 -0.35
CA LEU A 59 -8.82 5.63 0.73
C LEU A 59 -8.71 4.62 1.89
N TYR A 60 -9.80 3.94 2.26
CA TYR A 60 -9.74 2.87 3.25
C TYR A 60 -8.89 1.68 2.78
N ASP A 61 -8.89 1.36 1.49
CA ASP A 61 -8.05 0.31 0.93
C ASP A 61 -6.56 0.66 1.04
N PHE A 62 -6.19 1.90 0.74
CA PHE A 62 -4.83 2.41 0.96
C PHE A 62 -4.39 2.27 2.43
N LEU A 63 -5.24 2.65 3.38
CA LEU A 63 -4.93 2.53 4.81
C LEU A 63 -4.71 1.07 5.23
N ARG A 64 -5.59 0.16 4.81
CA ARG A 64 -5.46 -1.27 5.11
C ARG A 64 -4.20 -1.88 4.52
N ALA A 65 -3.85 -1.47 3.30
CA ALA A 65 -2.64 -1.90 2.61
C ALA A 65 -1.37 -1.42 3.32
N ASP A 66 -1.33 -0.15 3.76
CA ASP A 66 -0.20 0.41 4.51
C ASP A 66 0.01 -0.31 5.85
N ASP A 67 -1.06 -0.49 6.63
CA ASP A 67 -1.02 -1.23 7.91
C ASP A 67 -0.47 -2.65 7.71
N MET A 68 -0.94 -3.36 6.68
CA MET A 68 -0.45 -4.69 6.35
C MET A 68 1.04 -4.68 5.99
N MET A 69 1.49 -3.74 5.15
CA MET A 69 2.89 -3.62 4.76
C MET A 69 3.79 -3.24 5.94
N ALA A 70 3.32 -2.38 6.85
CA ALA A 70 4.04 -2.04 8.09
C ALA A 70 4.26 -3.29 8.96
N LEU A 71 3.23 -4.10 9.15
CA LEU A 71 3.32 -5.38 9.88
C LEU A 71 4.26 -6.37 9.20
N LEU A 72 4.20 -6.47 7.87
CA LEU A 72 5.09 -7.33 7.08
C LEU A 72 6.55 -6.90 7.24
N LYS A 73 6.85 -5.59 7.13
CA LYS A 73 8.19 -5.05 7.35
C LYS A 73 8.70 -5.34 8.77
N ALA A 74 7.86 -5.15 9.79
CA ALA A 74 8.22 -5.45 11.18
C ALA A 74 8.57 -6.94 11.37
N LYS A 75 7.74 -7.86 10.86
CA LYS A 75 8.00 -9.31 10.92
C LYS A 75 9.26 -9.70 10.14
N THR A 76 9.50 -9.09 8.98
CA THR A 76 10.69 -9.34 8.17
C THR A 76 11.97 -8.90 8.89
N LYS A 77 11.97 -7.72 9.52
CA LYS A 77 13.09 -7.26 10.35
C LYS A 77 13.37 -8.19 11.52
N LEU A 78 12.33 -8.70 12.19
CA LEU A 78 12.47 -9.68 13.27
C LEU A 78 13.10 -10.99 12.77
N ARG A 79 12.68 -11.49 11.61
CA ARG A 79 13.26 -12.71 11.02
C ARG A 79 14.75 -12.54 10.70
N LEU A 80 15.14 -11.45 10.04
CA LEU A 80 16.54 -11.18 9.72
C LEU A 80 17.42 -11.14 10.98
N ARG A 81 16.97 -10.46 12.04
CA ARG A 81 17.70 -10.40 13.32
C ARG A 81 17.90 -11.78 13.97
N ASN A 82 16.95 -12.70 13.77
CA ASN A 82 17.03 -14.05 14.33
C ASN A 82 17.86 -15.00 13.47
N SER A 83 18.04 -14.72 12.18
CA SER A 83 18.89 -15.48 11.26
C SER A 83 20.38 -15.13 11.37
N ASP A 84 20.71 -13.95 11.90
CA ASP A 84 22.09 -13.50 12.16
C ASP A 84 22.66 -14.00 13.51
N LYS A 85 21.91 -14.82 14.26
CA LYS A 85 22.34 -15.44 15.53
C LYS A 85 22.58 -16.93 15.36
#